data_AF-A0A2D6EZR7-F1
#
_entry.id   AF-A0A2D6EZR7-F1
#
_cell.length_a   1.000
_cell.length_b   1.000
_cell.length_c   1.000
_cell.angle_alpha   90.00
_cell.angle_beta   90.00
_cell.angle_gamma   90.00
#
_symmetry.space_group_name_H-M   'P 1'
#
loop_
_entity.id
_entity.type
_entity.pdbx_description
1 polymer ?
#
loop_
_entity_poly.entity_id
_entity_poly.type
_entity_poly.pdbx_seq_one_letter_code
_entity_poly.pdbx_strand_id
1 'polypeptide(L)'
;MRDVGKGQVRDSDDVTRTATITTDLGDGQWYHILATYDRGGFIQPYLDGVPAGSATTMVDGNLDSTGPLMIGINEGVTFNQGLRGEVDDFAIWDRLLTPEEIKVLVNP
;
A
#
# COMPACT_ATOMS: atom_id res chain seq x y z
N MET A 1 19.29 5.31 2.46
CA MET A 1 18.68 5.02 3.79
C MET A 1 17.83 3.78 3.57
N ARG A 2 17.84 2.75 4.43
CA ARG A 2 17.02 1.54 4.22
C ARG A 2 15.59 1.84 4.62
N ASP A 3 14.77 2.33 3.69
CA ASP A 3 13.35 2.54 3.95
C ASP A 3 12.57 1.33 3.45
N VAL A 4 12.00 0.58 4.39
CA VAL A 4 11.06 -0.50 4.11
C VAL A 4 9.73 0.13 3.75
N GLY A 5 9.13 -0.24 2.61
CA GLY A 5 7.81 0.24 2.21
C GLY A 5 6.75 -0.11 3.25
N LYS A 6 6.32 0.88 4.03
CA LYS A 6 5.25 0.76 5.03
C LYS A 6 3.97 1.36 4.47
N GLY A 7 3.00 0.51 4.15
CA GLY A 7 1.63 0.93 3.86
C GLY A 7 0.82 0.93 5.16
N GLN A 8 0.16 2.05 5.48
CA GLN A 8 -0.77 2.13 6.61
C GLN A 8 -2.19 2.27 6.07
N VAL A 9 -3.10 1.43 6.58
CA VAL A 9 -4.54 1.59 6.35
C VAL A 9 -5.18 1.88 7.71
N ARG A 10 -5.92 2.99 7.78
CA ARG A 10 -6.77 3.34 8.93
C ARG A 10 -8.17 2.78 8.67
N ASP A 11 -8.67 1.96 9.58
CA ASP A 11 -10.00 1.34 9.48
C ASP A 11 -11.06 2.04 10.34
N SER A 12 -12.33 1.62 10.21
CA SER A 12 -13.49 2.21 10.90
C SER A 12 -13.54 1.97 12.40
N ASP A 13 -12.71 1.06 12.93
CA ASP A 13 -12.62 0.74 14.35
C ASP A 13 -11.49 1.52 15.04
N ASP A 14 -10.90 2.50 14.34
CA ASP A 14 -9.73 3.27 14.78
C ASP A 14 -8.50 2.38 15.07
N VAL A 15 -8.43 1.20 14.44
CA VAL A 15 -7.29 0.31 14.52
C VAL A 15 -6.42 0.51 13.28
N THR A 16 -5.15 0.81 13.48
CA THR A 16 -4.19 0.83 12.36
C THR A 16 -3.73 -0.58 12.07
N ARG A 17 -4.08 -1.11 10.91
CA ARG A 17 -3.54 -2.36 10.38
C ARG A 17 -2.39 -2.04 9.44
N THR A 18 -1.26 -2.69 9.65
CA THR A 18 -0.06 -2.49 8.83
C THR A 18 0.38 -3.83 8.26
N ALA A 19 0.46 -3.91 6.94
CA ALA A 19 1.21 -4.94 6.24
C ALA A 19 2.47 -4.27 5.67
N THR A 20 3.62 -4.91 5.86
CA THR A 20 4.92 -4.34 5.50
C THR A 20 5.57 -5.16 4.41
N ILE A 21 6.13 -4.51 3.40
CA ILE A 21 7.05 -5.14 2.45
C ILE A 21 8.38 -5.33 3.18
N THR A 22 8.77 -6.59 3.40
CA THR A 22 10.01 -6.91 4.15
C THR A 22 11.25 -6.94 3.27
N THR A 23 11.09 -6.85 1.96
CA THR A 23 12.19 -6.76 1.00
C THR A 23 12.86 -5.40 1.11
N ASP A 24 14.19 -5.38 1.22
CA ASP A 24 14.98 -4.15 1.18
C ASP A 24 14.87 -3.52 -0.21
N LEU A 25 14.33 -2.30 -0.28
CA LEU A 25 14.26 -1.50 -1.51
C LEU A 25 15.52 -0.63 -1.63
N GLY A 26 16.17 -0.70 -2.79
CA GLY A 26 17.36 0.09 -3.10
C GLY A 26 17.02 1.47 -3.64
N ASP A 27 17.90 2.44 -3.39
CA ASP A 27 17.76 3.79 -3.93
C ASP A 27 17.97 3.79 -5.46
N GLY A 28 17.21 4.63 -6.19
CA GLY A 28 17.38 4.87 -7.62
C GLY A 28 16.85 3.77 -8.55
N GLN A 29 16.02 2.86 -8.03
CA GLN A 29 15.31 1.85 -8.82
C GLN A 29 13.80 2.10 -8.81
N TRP A 30 13.15 1.78 -9.91
CA TRP A 30 11.69 1.74 -9.97
C TRP A 30 11.17 0.42 -9.41
N TYR A 31 10.10 0.51 -8.63
CA TYR A 31 9.39 -0.64 -8.06
C TYR A 31 7.91 -0.47 -8.31
N HIS A 32 7.23 -1.54 -8.74
CA HIS A 32 5.79 -1.56 -8.79
C HIS A 32 5.23 -2.05 -7.45
N ILE A 33 4.62 -1.14 -6.69
CA ILE A 33 4.02 -1.44 -5.39
C ILE A 33 2.50 -1.44 -5.52
N LEU A 34 1.88 -2.53 -5.09
CA LEU A 34 0.42 -2.66 -5.05
C LEU A 34 0.00 -3.23 -3.70
N ALA A 35 -1.14 -2.80 -3.17
CA ALA A 35 -1.74 -3.42 -2.00
C ALA A 35 -3.21 -3.70 -2.26
N THR A 36 -3.65 -4.91 -1.93
CA THR A 36 -5.08 -5.24 -1.90
C THR A 36 -5.58 -5.24 -0.47
N TYR A 37 -6.84 -4.84 -0.30
CA TYR A 37 -7.56 -4.93 0.96
C TYR A 37 -8.81 -5.78 0.73
N ASP A 38 -8.82 -7.00 1.27
CA ASP A 38 -9.99 -7.87 1.27
C ASP A 38 -10.70 -7.79 2.63
N ARG A 39 -12.02 -7.56 2.65
CA ARG A 39 -12.78 -7.41 3.90
C ARG A 39 -13.03 -8.77 4.53
N GLY A 40 -12.66 -8.93 5.81
CA GLY A 40 -12.71 -10.23 6.49
C GLY A 40 -11.66 -11.24 6.00
N GLY A 41 -10.74 -10.80 5.14
CA GLY A 41 -9.62 -11.59 4.61
C GLY A 41 -8.28 -11.00 5.03
N PHE A 42 -7.52 -10.48 4.07
CA PHE A 42 -6.16 -10.00 4.27
C PHE A 42 -5.90 -8.66 3.57
N ILE A 43 -5.04 -7.86 4.20
CA ILE A 43 -4.25 -6.84 3.51
C ILE A 43 -3.05 -7.57 2.91
N GLN A 44 -2.88 -7.48 1.60
CA GLN A 44 -1.85 -8.18 0.86
C GLN A 44 -1.06 -7.19 0.01
N PRO A 45 0.15 -6.79 0.43
CA PRO A 45 1.07 -6.04 -0.41
C PRO A 45 1.75 -6.93 -1.44
N TYR A 46 2.08 -6.34 -2.57
CA TYR A 46 2.81 -6.93 -3.68
C TYR A 46 3.97 -5.99 -4.06
N LEU A 47 5.13 -6.57 -4.31
CA LEU A 47 6.29 -5.90 -4.88
C LEU A 47 6.60 -6.57 -6.22
N ASP A 48 6.58 -5.79 -7.30
CA ASP A 48 6.80 -6.26 -8.67
C ASP A 48 5.90 -7.48 -9.01
N GLY A 49 4.66 -7.43 -8.52
CA GLY A 49 3.64 -8.46 -8.77
C GLY A 49 3.71 -9.68 -7.87
N VAL A 50 4.69 -9.74 -6.98
CA VAL A 50 4.89 -10.87 -6.07
C VAL A 50 4.40 -10.50 -4.66
N PRO A 51 3.57 -11.35 -4.00
CA PRO A 51 3.18 -11.16 -2.60
C PRO A 51 4.39 -10.91 -1.69
N ALA A 52 4.35 -9.82 -0.92
CA ALA A 52 5.52 -9.33 -0.17
C ALA A 52 5.27 -9.09 1.33
N GLY A 53 4.21 -9.69 1.88
CA GLY A 53 3.80 -9.58 3.28
C GLY A 53 2.32 -9.89 3.41
N SER A 54 1.75 -9.87 4.61
CA SER A 54 0.29 -9.97 4.78
C SER A 54 -0.10 -9.53 6.18
N ALA A 55 -1.30 -8.97 6.34
CA ALA A 55 -1.93 -8.78 7.64
C ALA A 55 -3.39 -9.21 7.57
N THR A 56 -3.90 -9.84 8.63
CA THR A 56 -5.33 -10.15 8.71
C THR A 56 -6.14 -8.86 8.83
N THR A 57 -7.18 -8.75 8.02
CA THR A 57 -8.25 -7.78 8.28
C THR A 57 -9.25 -8.45 9.22
N MET A 58 -9.63 -7.78 10.30
CA MET A 58 -10.62 -8.31 11.26
C MET A 58 -11.89 -7.45 11.31
N VAL A 59 -12.18 -6.73 10.23
CA VAL A 59 -13.25 -5.72 10.21
C VAL A 59 -14.35 -6.12 9.24
N ASP A 60 -15.58 -6.00 9.73
CA ASP A 60 -16.82 -5.90 8.95
C ASP A 60 -17.20 -4.40 8.89
N GLY A 61 -17.10 -3.73 7.74
CA GLY A 61 -17.35 -2.27 7.65
C GLY A 61 -17.07 -1.65 6.27
N ASN A 62 -17.22 -0.32 6.15
CA ASN A 62 -16.81 0.46 4.97
C ASN A 62 -15.38 1.01 5.14
N LEU A 63 -14.74 1.35 4.02
CA LEU A 63 -13.39 1.96 3.99
C LEU A 63 -13.47 3.44 3.61
N ASP A 64 -14.61 4.06 3.86
CA ASP A 64 -14.85 5.45 3.49
C ASP A 64 -14.02 6.36 4.39
N SER A 65 -13.26 7.27 3.78
CA SER A 65 -12.49 8.28 4.49
C SER A 65 -12.94 9.66 4.06
N THR A 66 -13.18 10.55 5.02
CA THR A 66 -13.40 11.98 4.76
C THR A 66 -12.09 12.77 4.70
N GLY A 67 -10.96 12.12 5.02
CA GLY A 67 -9.64 12.73 4.95
C GLY A 67 -9.12 12.82 3.52
N PRO A 68 -8.17 13.73 3.22
CA PRO A 68 -7.58 13.83 1.90
C PRO A 68 -6.78 12.55 1.56
N LEU A 69 -6.80 12.16 0.28
CA LEU A 69 -5.83 11.21 -0.24
C LEU A 69 -4.46 11.89 -0.30
N MET A 70 -3.48 11.31 0.40
CA MET A 70 -2.10 11.83 0.45
C MET A 70 -1.15 10.78 -0.11
N ILE A 71 -0.25 11.21 -1.00
CA ILE A 71 0.78 10.37 -1.61
C ILE A 71 2.14 10.96 -1.24
N GLY A 72 3.05 10.10 -0.78
CA GLY A 72 4.41 10.50 -0.43
C GLY A 72 4.54 11.32 0.87
N ILE A 73 3.46 11.55 1.61
CA ILE A 73 3.50 12.22 2.91
C ILE A 73 2.24 11.88 3.71
N ASN A 74 2.34 11.89 5.04
CA ASN A 74 1.22 11.71 5.95
C ASN A 74 0.79 13.05 6.57
N GLU A 75 -0.47 13.13 6.99
CA GLU A 75 -1.01 14.29 7.69
C GLU A 75 -0.23 14.57 9.00
N GLY A 76 0.10 15.84 9.25
CA GLY A 76 0.83 16.26 10.46
C GLY A 76 2.33 15.95 10.46
N VAL A 77 2.87 15.43 9.36
CA VAL A 77 4.29 15.08 9.23
C VAL A 77 5.08 16.20 8.56
N THR A 78 6.34 16.41 8.97
CA THR A 78 7.20 17.43 8.35
C THR A 78 7.72 16.98 7.00
N PHE A 79 7.93 17.92 6.07
CA PHE A 79 8.37 17.63 4.69
C PHE A 79 9.63 16.74 4.60
N ASN A 80 10.52 16.80 5.60
CA ASN A 80 11.74 16.00 5.62
C ASN A 80 11.53 14.49 5.85
N GLN A 81 10.32 14.09 6.24
CA GLN A 81 9.92 12.71 6.52
C GLN A 81 8.99 12.14 5.44
N GLY A 82 8.71 12.90 4.38
CA GLY A 82 8.00 12.41 3.19
C GLY A 82 8.89 11.55 2.29
N LEU A 83 8.25 10.88 1.33
CA LEU A 83 8.90 10.14 0.26
C LEU A 83 9.89 11.04 -0.48
N ARG A 84 11.13 10.55 -0.61
CA ARG A 84 12.18 11.18 -1.40
C ARG A 84 12.41 10.36 -2.66
N GLY A 85 11.49 10.47 -3.60
CA GLY A 85 11.50 9.71 -4.84
C GLY A 85 10.43 10.21 -5.80
N GLU A 86 10.27 9.47 -6.89
CA GLU A 86 9.28 9.74 -7.92
C GLU A 86 8.14 8.71 -7.80
N VAL A 87 6.94 9.11 -8.21
CA VAL A 87 5.75 8.25 -8.29
C VAL A 87 5.17 8.44 -9.67
N ASP A 88 4.83 7.34 -10.32
CA ASP A 88 4.17 7.33 -11.63
C ASP A 88 3.05 6.27 -11.64
N ASP A 89 2.15 6.37 -12.61
CA ASP A 89 1.05 5.42 -12.88
C ASP A 89 0.19 5.05 -11.65
N PHE A 90 -0.19 6.08 -10.88
CA PHE A 90 -1.03 5.90 -9.71
C PHE A 90 -2.49 5.55 -10.06
N ALA A 91 -3.02 4.48 -9.46
CA ALA A 91 -4.40 4.07 -9.59
C ALA A 91 -4.97 3.48 -8.29
N ILE A 92 -6.30 3.58 -8.13
CA ILE A 92 -7.08 2.97 -7.05
C ILE A 92 -8.24 2.21 -7.69
N TRP A 93 -8.53 1.02 -7.17
CA TRP A 93 -9.65 0.19 -7.58
C TRP A 93 -10.65 0.03 -6.44
N ASP A 94 -11.93 -0.02 -6.78
CA ASP A 94 -13.06 -0.24 -5.86
C ASP A 94 -13.40 -1.73 -5.67
N ARG A 95 -12.55 -2.62 -6.20
CA ARG A 95 -12.68 -4.07 -6.13
C ARG A 95 -11.36 -4.75 -5.82
N LEU A 96 -11.46 -5.99 -5.35
CA LEU A 96 -10.30 -6.84 -5.21
C LEU A 96 -9.74 -7.21 -6.60
N LEU A 97 -8.43 -7.03 -6.78
CA LEU A 97 -7.71 -7.47 -7.96
C LEU A 97 -7.27 -8.92 -7.80
N THR A 98 -7.36 -9.71 -8.87
CA THR A 98 -6.85 -11.09 -8.85
C THR A 98 -5.33 -11.12 -9.02
N PRO A 99 -4.65 -12.20 -8.61
CA PRO A 99 -3.21 -12.37 -8.85
C PRO A 99 -2.81 -12.24 -10.33
N GLU A 100 -3.67 -12.66 -11.26
CA GLU A 100 -3.44 -12.56 -12.70
C GLU A 100 -3.51 -11.11 -13.18
N GLU A 101 -4.48 -10.34 -12.69
CA GLU A 101 -4.61 -8.91 -13.03
C GLU A 101 -3.41 -8.12 -12.51
N ILE A 102 -2.97 -8.40 -11.29
CA ILE A 102 -1.80 -7.75 -10.68
C ILE A 102 -0.54 -7.99 -11.50
N LYS A 103 -0.35 -9.21 -12.03
CA LYS A 103 0.81 -9.51 -12.91
C LYS A 103 0.80 -8.71 -14.20
N VAL A 104 -0.37 -8.41 -14.77
CA VAL A 104 -0.48 -7.59 -15.97
C VAL A 104 -0.13 -6.14 -15.68
N LEU A 105 -0.48 -5.62 -14.50
CA LEU A 105 -0.20 -4.23 -14.09
C LEU A 105 1.29 -3.93 -13.88
N VAL A 106 2.09 -4.94 -13.52
CA VAL A 106 3.54 -4.78 -13.24
C VAL A 106 4.35 -4.51 -14.50
N ASN A 107 3.81 -4.86 -15.67
CA ASN A 107 4.52 -4.76 -16.94
C ASN A 107 3.73 -3.90 -17.96
N PRO A 108 3.59 -2.57 -17.72
CA PRO A 108 3.06 -1.64 -18.70
C PRO A 108 4.05 -1.35 -19.85
#